data_AF-A0A9E3PZ95-F1
#
_entry.id   AF-A0A9E3PZ95-F1
#
_cell.length_a   1.000
_cell.length_b   1.000
_cell.length_c   1.000
_cell.angle_alpha   90.00
_cell.angle_beta   90.00
_cell.angle_gamma   90.00
#
_symmetry.space_group_name_H-M   'P 1'
#
loop_
_entity.id
_entity.type
_entity.pdbx_description
1 polymer ?
#
loop_
_entity_poly.entity_id
_entity_poly.type
_entity_poly.pdbx_seq_one_letter_code
_entity_poly.pdbx_strand_id
1 'polypeptide(L)'
;MRAIAPWLAMLAALAMPIAPAAQARPLVADAALEQRLEDLYQLAARIYAYDRAAWVATDALFAKVGRGAELSGVRGWVVTPDGADLIVTFFQGEGAQRTSFFVARTREGRVVEAERSQEATALTPTQQRLIGARDAAADEARRQGYTPCTQAPFNPVVLPDGGDDAPIRVYLLSAQTQNGSWPLGGHYLVRINVDGTVRDHRRYAKGCMDMQRPEGAKPAAIVVTHLLDPQPTEIHVFSAMTSRLPIFVATTDRKLWRVDSTGIAPIGD
;
A
#
# COMPACT_ATOMS: atom_id res chain seq x y z
N MET A 1 -62.97 55.39 -49.48
CA MET A 1 -61.98 54.67 -50.32
C MET A 1 -60.73 54.45 -49.47
N ARG A 2 -60.30 53.19 -49.34
CA ARG A 2 -59.14 52.72 -48.55
C ARG A 2 -57.82 52.97 -49.28
N ALA A 3 -56.73 53.25 -48.57
CA ALA A 3 -55.37 52.71 -48.81
C ALA A 3 -54.39 53.25 -47.73
N ILE A 4 -54.01 52.44 -46.71
CA ILE A 4 -52.82 51.56 -46.60
C ILE A 4 -51.57 52.32 -46.11
N ALA A 5 -51.20 52.07 -44.85
CA ALA A 5 -49.96 52.49 -44.21
C ALA A 5 -48.88 51.39 -44.38
N PRO A 6 -47.59 51.74 -44.61
CA PRO A 6 -46.52 50.76 -44.67
C PRO A 6 -46.00 50.44 -43.26
N TRP A 7 -46.01 49.16 -42.92
CA TRP A 7 -45.39 48.64 -41.70
C TRP A 7 -43.89 48.41 -41.96
N LEU A 8 -43.04 49.06 -41.16
CA LEU A 8 -41.60 48.76 -41.07
C LEU A 8 -41.43 47.46 -40.27
N ALA A 9 -40.96 46.40 -40.94
CA ALA A 9 -40.55 45.16 -40.28
C ALA A 9 -39.18 45.35 -39.63
N MET A 10 -39.14 45.34 -38.30
CA MET A 10 -37.92 45.37 -37.50
C MET A 10 -37.36 43.95 -37.39
N LEU A 11 -36.23 43.67 -38.04
CA LEU A 11 -35.48 42.43 -37.91
C LEU A 11 -34.78 42.39 -36.55
N ALA A 12 -35.36 41.67 -35.58
CA ALA A 12 -34.69 41.35 -34.32
C ALA A 12 -33.68 40.22 -34.57
N ALA A 13 -32.38 40.54 -34.61
CA ALA A 13 -31.32 39.56 -34.64
C ALA A 13 -31.23 38.87 -33.26
N LEU A 14 -31.70 37.62 -33.16
CA LEU A 14 -31.43 36.77 -32.02
C LEU A 14 -29.93 36.43 -32.00
N ALA A 15 -29.18 37.06 -31.10
CA ALA A 15 -27.85 36.61 -30.73
C ALA A 15 -27.99 35.31 -29.93
N MET A 16 -27.73 34.16 -30.58
CA MET A 16 -27.55 32.89 -29.87
C MET A 16 -26.31 33.01 -28.96
N PRO A 17 -26.42 32.77 -27.65
CA PRO A 17 -25.26 32.68 -26.79
C PRO A 17 -24.41 31.51 -27.27
N ILE A 18 -23.18 31.80 -27.72
CA ILE A 18 -22.18 30.78 -28.01
C ILE A 18 -21.88 30.10 -26.67
N ALA A 19 -22.33 28.86 -26.51
CA ALA A 19 -21.97 28.06 -25.34
C ALA A 19 -20.43 27.96 -25.29
N PRO A 20 -19.80 28.21 -24.12
CA PRO A 20 -18.35 28.01 -24.01
C PRO A 20 -18.05 26.55 -24.38
N ALA A 21 -17.17 26.37 -25.35
CA ALA A 21 -16.69 25.05 -25.74
C ALA A 21 -16.18 24.35 -24.46
N ALA A 22 -16.76 23.20 -24.13
CA ALA A 22 -16.22 22.32 -23.11
C ALA A 22 -14.75 22.10 -23.46
N GLN A 23 -13.84 22.58 -22.61
CA GLN A 23 -12.42 22.41 -22.82
C GLN A 23 -12.15 20.92 -22.78
N ALA A 24 -11.89 20.32 -23.94
CA ALA A 24 -11.52 18.92 -24.05
C ALA A 24 -10.27 18.71 -23.19
N ARG A 25 -10.35 17.77 -22.22
CA ARG A 25 -9.17 17.37 -21.47
C ARG A 25 -8.11 16.88 -22.46
N PRO A 26 -6.84 17.27 -22.31
CA PRO A 26 -5.80 16.79 -23.21
C PRO A 26 -5.62 15.28 -23.03
N LEU A 27 -5.71 14.50 -24.11
CA LEU A 27 -5.52 13.04 -24.16
C LEU A 27 -4.24 12.55 -23.43
N VAL A 28 -3.19 13.38 -23.42
CA VAL A 28 -1.90 13.10 -22.76
C VAL A 28 -2.01 13.10 -21.23
N ALA A 29 -2.90 13.92 -20.66
CA ALA A 29 -3.11 13.99 -19.22
C ALA A 29 -3.80 12.73 -18.69
N ASP A 30 -4.69 12.12 -19.49
CA ASP A 30 -5.42 10.91 -19.10
C ASP A 30 -4.50 9.68 -19.16
N ALA A 31 -3.67 9.53 -20.22
CA ALA A 31 -2.70 8.44 -20.31
C ALA A 31 -1.65 8.45 -19.18
N ALA A 32 -1.18 9.64 -18.78
CA ALA A 32 -0.24 9.78 -17.67
C ALA A 32 -0.87 9.42 -16.31
N LEU A 33 -2.17 9.68 -16.15
CA LEU A 33 -2.92 9.27 -14.97
C LEU A 33 -3.11 7.75 -14.94
N GLU A 34 -3.54 7.15 -16.05
CA GLU A 34 -3.72 5.69 -16.18
C GLU A 34 -2.44 4.95 -15.84
N GLN A 35 -1.30 5.35 -16.42
CA GLN A 35 0.00 4.74 -16.10
C GLN A 35 0.34 4.86 -14.61
N ARG A 36 0.07 6.03 -13.99
CA ARG A 36 0.31 6.22 -12.56
C ARG A 36 -0.57 5.31 -11.70
N LEU A 37 -1.83 5.12 -12.08
CA LEU A 37 -2.76 4.23 -11.35
C LEU A 37 -2.31 2.77 -11.47
N GLU A 38 -1.83 2.37 -12.64
CA GLU A 38 -1.24 1.04 -12.84
C GLU A 38 0.03 0.85 -12.00
N ASP A 39 0.94 1.84 -11.97
CA ASP A 39 2.15 1.79 -11.15
C ASP A 39 1.82 1.63 -9.65
N LEU A 40 0.78 2.33 -9.17
CA LEU A 40 0.29 2.22 -7.80
C LEU A 40 -0.30 0.83 -7.52
N TYR A 41 -1.05 0.27 -8.48
CA TYR A 41 -1.59 -1.08 -8.38
C TYR A 41 -0.47 -2.11 -8.30
N GLN A 42 0.52 -2.06 -9.19
CA GLN A 42 1.67 -2.97 -9.19
C GLN A 42 2.51 -2.87 -7.93
N LEU A 43 2.68 -1.65 -7.39
CA LEU A 43 3.34 -1.44 -6.11
C LEU A 43 2.54 -2.08 -4.96
N ALA A 44 1.22 -1.88 -4.93
CA ALA A 44 0.35 -2.48 -3.91
C ALA A 44 0.32 -4.01 -3.99
N ALA A 45 0.30 -4.59 -5.19
CA ALA A 45 0.37 -6.03 -5.40
C ALA A 45 1.68 -6.62 -4.82
N ARG A 46 2.81 -5.92 -4.98
CA ARG A 46 4.08 -6.30 -4.34
C ARG A 46 4.02 -6.18 -2.82
N ILE A 47 3.45 -5.10 -2.29
CA ILE A 47 3.25 -4.95 -0.83
C ILE A 47 2.44 -6.13 -0.29
N TYR A 48 1.31 -6.43 -0.93
CA TYR A 48 0.43 -7.53 -0.55
C TYR A 48 1.13 -8.89 -0.64
N ALA A 49 1.89 -9.15 -1.70
CA ALA A 49 2.62 -10.40 -1.86
C ALA A 49 3.68 -10.60 -0.76
N TYR A 50 4.44 -9.55 -0.41
CA TYR A 50 5.47 -9.60 0.62
C TYR A 50 4.86 -9.75 2.02
N ASP A 51 3.80 -9.00 2.31
CA ASP A 51 3.03 -9.10 3.56
C ASP A 51 2.45 -10.52 3.73
N ARG A 52 1.82 -11.05 2.68
CA ARG A 52 1.25 -12.39 2.68
C ARG A 52 2.33 -13.47 2.84
N ALA A 53 3.48 -13.33 2.18
CA ALA A 53 4.60 -14.24 2.32
C ALA A 53 5.09 -14.29 3.77
N ALA A 54 5.30 -13.14 4.40
CA ALA A 54 5.70 -13.04 5.80
C ALA A 54 4.66 -13.67 6.74
N TRP A 55 3.37 -13.44 6.50
CA TRP A 55 2.30 -14.05 7.29
C TRP A 55 2.34 -15.58 7.22
N VAL A 56 2.32 -16.18 6.02
CA VAL A 56 2.32 -17.65 5.92
C VAL A 56 3.63 -18.29 6.38
N ALA A 57 4.76 -17.60 6.21
CA ALA A 57 6.04 -18.04 6.73
C ALA A 57 6.08 -18.00 8.26
N THR A 58 5.40 -17.03 8.88
CA THR A 58 5.25 -16.96 10.35
C THR A 58 4.42 -18.14 10.87
N ASP A 59 3.35 -18.51 10.17
CA ASP A 59 2.56 -19.70 10.52
C ASP A 59 3.41 -20.98 10.40
N ALA A 60 4.22 -21.11 9.34
CA ALA A 60 5.13 -22.24 9.16
C ALA A 60 6.25 -22.27 10.22
N LEU A 61 6.79 -21.11 10.61
CA LEU A 61 7.73 -20.98 11.70
C LEU A 61 7.13 -21.53 13.00
N PHE A 62 5.93 -21.08 13.38
CA PHE A 62 5.26 -21.56 14.58
C PHE A 62 4.91 -23.05 14.51
N ALA A 63 4.54 -23.56 13.34
CA ALA A 63 4.27 -24.98 13.18
C ALA A 63 5.53 -25.85 13.37
N LYS A 64 6.70 -25.38 12.93
CA LYS A 64 7.96 -26.14 12.96
C LYS A 64 8.76 -25.96 14.25
N VAL A 65 8.74 -24.75 14.83
CA VAL A 65 9.56 -24.36 16.00
C VAL A 65 8.72 -24.24 17.27
N GLY A 66 7.40 -24.13 17.16
CA GLY A 66 6.54 -23.80 18.29
C GLY A 66 6.54 -22.30 18.60
N ARG A 67 5.80 -21.90 19.64
CA ARG A 67 5.69 -20.51 20.13
C ARG A 67 6.49 -20.27 21.43
N GLY A 68 7.43 -21.17 21.72
CA GLY A 68 8.15 -21.22 22.99
C GLY A 68 9.40 -20.33 23.04
N ALA A 69 10.24 -20.60 24.05
CA ALA A 69 11.46 -19.85 24.31
C ALA A 69 12.45 -19.84 23.14
N GLU A 70 12.36 -20.80 22.21
CA GLU A 70 13.20 -20.89 21.02
C GLU A 70 13.04 -19.68 20.07
N LEU A 71 11.94 -18.92 20.20
CA LEU A 71 11.73 -17.70 19.42
C LEU A 71 12.25 -16.43 20.09
N SER A 72 12.72 -16.49 21.34
CA SER A 72 13.15 -15.32 22.11
C SER A 72 14.28 -14.52 21.44
N GLY A 73 15.12 -15.18 20.64
CA GLY A 73 16.19 -14.55 19.86
C GLY A 73 15.74 -13.93 18.54
N VAL A 74 14.55 -14.25 18.04
CA VAL A 74 14.07 -13.80 16.72
C VAL A 74 13.71 -12.32 16.77
N ARG A 75 14.33 -11.52 15.90
CA ARG A 75 14.18 -10.04 15.88
C ARG A 75 13.32 -9.53 14.72
N GLY A 76 12.98 -10.40 13.78
CA GLY A 76 12.12 -10.09 12.65
C GLY A 76 12.41 -10.97 11.46
N TRP A 77 11.98 -10.50 10.29
CA TRP A 77 12.20 -11.13 9.01
C TRP A 77 12.53 -10.10 7.95
N VAL A 78 13.09 -10.57 6.84
CA VAL A 78 13.14 -9.87 5.55
C VAL A 78 12.66 -10.80 4.45
N VAL A 79 12.15 -10.21 3.37
CA VAL A 79 11.67 -10.95 2.20
C VAL A 79 12.54 -10.57 1.00
N THR A 80 13.06 -11.56 0.29
CA THR A 80 13.83 -11.37 -0.95
C THR A 80 13.20 -12.17 -2.09
N PRO A 81 13.16 -11.63 -3.32
CA PRO A 81 12.68 -12.37 -4.47
C PRO A 81 13.70 -13.45 -4.91
N ASP A 82 13.19 -14.59 -5.38
CA ASP A 82 13.96 -15.64 -6.05
C ASP A 82 13.14 -16.20 -7.22
N GLY A 83 13.35 -15.65 -8.41
CA GLY A 83 12.50 -15.92 -9.58
C GLY A 83 11.04 -15.52 -9.31
N ALA A 84 10.13 -16.50 -9.41
CA ALA A 84 8.72 -16.33 -9.10
C ALA A 84 8.38 -16.51 -7.60
N ASP A 85 9.35 -16.94 -6.79
CA ASP A 85 9.18 -17.21 -5.38
C ASP A 85 9.60 -16.01 -4.52
N LEU A 86 9.09 -15.97 -3.29
CA LEU A 86 9.56 -15.06 -2.25
C LEU A 86 10.18 -15.88 -1.11
N ILE A 87 11.41 -15.53 -0.74
CA ILE A 87 12.16 -16.13 0.36
C ILE A 87 12.00 -15.24 1.58
N VAL A 88 11.38 -15.77 2.63
CA VAL A 88 11.26 -15.12 3.93
C VAL A 88 12.35 -15.65 4.83
N THR A 89 13.25 -14.77 5.27
CA THR A 89 14.34 -15.11 6.19
C THR A 89 14.08 -14.43 7.54
N PHE A 90 13.75 -15.24 8.55
CA PHE A 90 13.74 -14.80 9.93
C PHE A 90 15.15 -14.77 10.48
N PHE A 91 15.49 -13.71 11.20
CA PHE A 91 16.82 -13.51 11.73
C PHE A 91 16.80 -13.27 13.24
N GLN A 92 17.95 -13.56 13.84
CA GLN A 92 18.23 -13.37 15.26
C GLN A 92 19.53 -12.58 15.46
N GLY A 93 19.77 -12.15 16.70
CA GLY A 93 20.95 -11.35 17.05
C GLY A 93 20.84 -9.87 16.67
N GLU A 94 21.93 -9.12 16.88
CA GLU A 94 21.99 -7.67 16.69
C GLU A 94 23.24 -7.23 15.93
N GLY A 95 23.14 -6.11 15.23
CA GLY A 95 24.25 -5.53 14.45
C GLY A 95 24.90 -6.54 13.50
N ALA A 96 26.23 -6.62 13.55
CA ALA A 96 27.02 -7.53 12.72
C ALA A 96 26.92 -9.02 13.11
N GLN A 97 26.34 -9.34 14.27
CA GLN A 97 26.20 -10.73 14.77
C GLN A 97 24.89 -11.39 14.30
N ARG A 98 24.16 -10.74 13.37
CA ARG A 98 22.89 -11.26 12.88
C ARG A 98 23.07 -12.49 12.02
N THR A 99 22.19 -13.46 12.27
CA THR A 99 22.19 -14.75 11.56
C THR A 99 20.78 -15.12 11.16
N SER A 100 20.67 -15.90 10.07
CA SER A 100 19.42 -16.55 9.69
C SER A 100 19.07 -17.62 10.74
N PHE A 101 17.81 -17.63 11.13
CA PHE A 101 17.25 -18.59 12.08
C PHE A 101 16.29 -19.56 11.40
N PHE A 102 15.46 -19.05 10.48
CA PHE A 102 14.46 -19.82 9.78
C PHE A 102 14.23 -19.21 8.40
N VAL A 103 14.11 -20.07 7.39
CA VAL A 103 13.87 -19.66 6.01
C VAL A 103 12.62 -20.37 5.50
N ALA A 104 11.74 -19.62 4.85
CA ALA A 104 10.60 -20.18 4.12
C ALA A 104 10.56 -19.65 2.70
N ARG A 105 10.37 -20.57 1.74
CA ARG A 105 10.08 -20.24 0.36
C ARG A 105 8.57 -20.22 0.18
N THR A 106 8.08 -19.16 -0.44
CA THR A 106 6.65 -18.99 -0.73
C THR A 106 6.42 -18.79 -2.22
N ARG A 107 5.33 -19.39 -2.71
CA ARG A 107 4.85 -19.27 -4.09
C ARG A 107 3.34 -19.03 -4.04
N GLU A 108 2.87 -18.01 -4.76
CA GLU A 108 1.44 -17.67 -4.83
C GLU A 108 0.77 -17.55 -3.44
N GLY A 109 1.48 -16.98 -2.47
CA GLY A 109 0.96 -16.77 -1.10
C GLY A 109 0.80 -18.05 -0.27
N ARG A 110 1.55 -19.11 -0.60
CA ARG A 110 1.66 -20.36 0.17
C ARG A 110 3.11 -20.73 0.41
N VAL A 111 3.40 -21.33 1.57
CA VAL A 111 4.73 -21.92 1.85
C VAL A 111 4.87 -23.21 1.04
N VAL A 112 5.95 -23.31 0.26
CA VAL A 112 6.29 -24.52 -0.51
C VAL A 112 7.47 -25.29 0.11
N GLU A 113 8.31 -24.59 0.87
CA GLU A 113 9.45 -25.14 1.58
C GLU A 113 9.72 -24.28 2.82
N ALA A 114 10.11 -24.90 3.94
CA ALA A 114 10.49 -24.18 5.13
C ALA A 114 11.47 -24.97 6.01
N GLU A 115 12.51 -24.30 6.47
CA GLU A 115 13.57 -24.89 7.28
C GLU A 115 14.04 -23.99 8.41
N ARG A 116 14.39 -24.64 9.52
CA ARG A 116 15.08 -24.01 10.65
C ARG A 116 16.56 -24.27 10.44
N SER A 117 17.38 -23.23 10.49
CA SER A 117 18.83 -23.37 10.49
C SER A 117 19.26 -24.10 11.76
N GLN A 118 19.98 -25.22 11.63
CA GLN A 118 20.50 -25.96 12.79
C GLN A 118 21.71 -25.25 13.41
N GLU A 119 22.44 -24.52 12.58
CA GLU A 119 23.61 -23.72 12.96
C GLU A 119 23.38 -22.24 12.60
N ALA A 120 24.27 -21.39 13.10
CA ALA A 120 24.27 -19.96 12.79
C ALA A 120 24.63 -19.73 11.31
N THR A 121 23.62 -19.53 10.47
CA THR A 121 23.81 -19.21 9.05
C THR A 121 24.00 -17.71 8.85
N ALA A 122 25.09 -17.30 8.20
CA ALA A 122 25.34 -15.90 7.89
C ALA A 122 24.27 -15.35 6.92
N LEU A 123 23.86 -14.10 7.14
CA LEU A 123 22.96 -13.38 6.24
C LEU A 123 23.72 -12.86 5.01
N THR A 124 23.10 -12.89 3.85
CA THR A 124 23.67 -12.30 2.62
C THR A 124 23.81 -10.78 2.75
N PRO A 125 24.69 -10.13 1.98
CA PRO A 125 24.80 -8.67 1.99
C PRO A 125 23.48 -7.95 1.72
N THR A 126 22.68 -8.47 0.77
CA THR A 126 21.34 -7.95 0.47
C THR A 126 20.41 -8.08 1.67
N GLN A 127 20.39 -9.23 2.36
CA GLN A 127 19.57 -9.40 3.56
C GLN A 127 20.00 -8.45 4.67
N GLN A 128 21.29 -8.29 4.91
CA GLN A 128 21.80 -7.34 5.92
C GLN A 128 21.37 -5.91 5.60
N ARG A 129 21.44 -5.50 4.34
CA ARG A 129 20.99 -4.19 3.87
C ARG A 129 19.50 -3.97 4.11
N LEU A 130 18.65 -4.95 3.76
CA LEU A 130 17.20 -4.86 3.98
C LEU A 130 16.84 -4.82 5.47
N ILE A 131 17.55 -5.58 6.31
CA ILE A 131 17.39 -5.51 7.77
C ILE A 131 17.79 -4.13 8.29
N GLY A 132 18.92 -3.59 7.83
CA GLY A 132 19.35 -2.24 8.19
C GLY A 132 18.32 -1.17 7.85
N ALA A 133 17.72 -1.25 6.66
CA ALA A 133 16.63 -0.35 6.26
C ALA A 133 15.39 -0.49 7.16
N ARG A 134 15.01 -1.72 7.51
CA ARG A 134 13.92 -1.99 8.46
C ARG A 134 14.18 -1.34 9.81
N ASP A 135 15.39 -1.48 10.35
CA ASP A 135 15.76 -0.89 11.63
C ASP A 135 15.74 0.64 11.56
N ALA A 136 16.31 1.24 10.52
CA ALA A 136 16.30 2.69 10.31
C ALA A 136 14.88 3.25 10.20
N ALA A 137 13.97 2.53 9.53
CA ALA A 137 12.56 2.89 9.46
C ALA A 137 11.83 2.74 10.80
N ALA A 138 12.14 1.71 11.60
CA ALA A 138 11.60 1.56 12.94
C ALA A 138 12.09 2.68 13.87
N ASP A 139 13.34 3.12 13.73
CA ASP A 139 13.90 4.25 14.48
C ASP A 139 13.23 5.56 14.08
N GLU A 140 13.02 5.76 12.77
CA GLU A 140 12.28 6.91 12.26
C GLU A 140 10.84 6.94 12.76
N ALA A 141 10.16 5.79 12.77
CA ALA A 141 8.80 5.69 13.33
C ALA A 141 8.75 6.14 14.79
N ARG A 142 9.74 5.75 15.61
CA ARG A 142 9.84 6.18 17.01
C ARG A 142 10.09 7.69 17.11
N ARG A 143 11.00 8.24 16.29
CA ARG A 143 11.27 9.69 16.25
C ARG A 143 10.05 10.51 15.86
N GLN A 144 9.27 10.02 14.90
CA GLN A 144 8.07 10.71 14.40
C GLN A 144 6.81 10.46 15.26
N GLY A 145 6.90 9.61 16.28
CA GLY A 145 5.74 9.21 17.09
C GLY A 145 4.69 8.44 16.30
N TYR A 146 5.10 7.68 15.29
CA TYR A 146 4.19 6.87 14.49
C TYR A 146 3.68 5.68 15.30
N THR A 147 2.36 5.52 15.31
CA THR A 147 1.70 4.39 15.96
C THR A 147 0.83 3.64 14.96
N PRO A 148 0.77 2.29 15.05
CA PRO A 148 -0.22 1.52 14.32
C PRO A 148 -1.62 1.84 14.84
N CYS A 149 -2.62 1.48 14.04
CA CYS A 149 -4.02 1.58 14.41
C CYS A 149 -4.49 0.49 15.37
N THR A 150 -3.73 -0.59 15.46
CA THR A 150 -4.03 -1.74 16.31
C THR A 150 -3.03 -1.80 17.46
N GLN A 151 -3.32 -2.61 18.48
CA GLN A 151 -2.39 -2.82 19.60
C GLN A 151 -1.17 -3.66 19.19
N ALA A 152 -1.21 -4.30 18.03
CA ALA A 152 -0.06 -5.03 17.51
C ALA A 152 1.00 -4.06 16.97
N PRO A 153 2.29 -4.43 17.03
CA PRO A 153 3.33 -3.71 16.32
C PRO A 153 3.03 -3.61 14.81
N PHE A 154 3.69 -2.68 14.12
CA PHE A 154 3.65 -2.64 12.67
C PHE A 154 4.05 -3.97 12.05
N ASN A 155 3.42 -4.30 10.91
CA ASN A 155 3.91 -5.31 9.99
C ASN A 155 4.80 -4.62 8.95
N PRO A 156 6.15 -4.67 9.08
CA PRO A 156 7.02 -4.01 8.13
C PRO A 156 7.09 -4.80 6.81
N VAL A 157 6.87 -4.11 5.69
CA VAL A 157 7.16 -4.61 4.35
C VAL A 157 8.33 -3.83 3.78
N VAL A 158 9.45 -4.52 3.55
CA VAL A 158 10.69 -3.95 3.02
C VAL A 158 10.79 -4.30 1.55
N LEU A 159 10.69 -3.31 0.67
CA LEU A 159 10.78 -3.48 -0.79
C LEU A 159 12.07 -2.87 -1.32
N PRO A 160 12.95 -3.65 -1.97
CA PRO A 160 14.04 -3.08 -2.75
C PRO A 160 13.45 -2.40 -4.01
N ASP A 161 13.69 -1.10 -4.18
CA ASP A 161 13.19 -0.37 -5.35
C ASP A 161 14.07 -0.57 -6.59
N GLY A 162 14.19 -1.79 -7.11
CA GLY A 162 15.10 -2.08 -8.22
C GLY A 162 16.43 -2.64 -7.74
N GLY A 163 17.53 -2.30 -8.44
CA GLY A 163 18.87 -2.83 -8.14
C GLY A 163 19.46 -2.33 -6.83
N ASP A 164 20.68 -2.79 -6.51
CA ASP A 164 21.33 -2.56 -5.20
C ASP A 164 21.58 -1.07 -4.87
N ASP A 165 21.64 -0.21 -5.88
CA ASP A 165 21.89 1.24 -5.74
C ASP A 165 20.61 2.07 -5.55
N ALA A 166 19.44 1.44 -5.56
CA ALA A 166 18.18 2.16 -5.39
C ALA A 166 17.80 2.27 -3.90
N PRO A 167 17.12 3.36 -3.49
CA PRO A 167 16.53 3.47 -2.16
C PRO A 167 15.63 2.28 -1.82
N ILE A 168 15.55 1.92 -0.54
CA ILE A 168 14.63 0.89 -0.05
C ILE A 168 13.36 1.57 0.45
N ARG A 169 12.18 1.07 0.06
CA ARG A 169 10.90 1.45 0.67
C ARG A 169 10.61 0.52 1.84
N VAL A 170 10.37 1.10 3.01
CA VAL A 170 9.86 0.37 4.17
C VAL A 170 8.45 0.87 4.48
N TYR A 171 7.48 0.03 4.20
CA TYR A 171 6.09 0.26 4.61
C TYR A 171 5.91 -0.26 6.03
N LEU A 172 5.40 0.59 6.92
CA LEU A 172 5.02 0.23 8.27
C LEU A 172 3.50 0.10 8.29
N LEU A 173 3.02 -1.14 8.19
CA LEU A 173 1.60 -1.41 8.03
C LEU A 173 0.94 -1.67 9.38
N SER A 174 -0.22 -1.09 9.62
CA SER A 174 -1.08 -1.49 10.74
C SER A 174 -1.60 -2.91 10.49
N ALA A 175 -1.25 -3.84 11.38
CA ALA A 175 -1.61 -5.23 11.23
C ALA A 175 -3.10 -5.46 11.45
N GLN A 176 -3.73 -6.27 10.61
CA GLN A 176 -5.06 -6.82 10.87
C GLN A 176 -4.97 -7.93 11.93
N THR A 177 -5.38 -7.63 13.16
CA THR A 177 -5.28 -8.58 14.28
C THR A 177 -6.54 -9.42 14.49
N GLN A 178 -7.66 -9.02 13.90
CA GLN A 178 -8.96 -9.66 14.10
C GLN A 178 -9.71 -9.82 12.78
N ASN A 179 -10.45 -10.93 12.65
CA ASN A 179 -11.31 -11.15 11.51
C ASN A 179 -12.42 -10.09 11.47
N GLY A 180 -12.54 -9.38 10.35
CA GLY A 180 -13.55 -8.33 10.19
C GLY A 180 -13.15 -6.96 10.72
N SER A 181 -11.91 -6.77 11.21
CA SER A 181 -11.29 -5.46 11.39
C SER A 181 -10.42 -5.15 10.18
N TRP A 182 -10.43 -3.91 9.70
CA TRP A 182 -9.65 -3.46 8.56
C TRP A 182 -9.00 -2.11 8.88
N PRO A 183 -7.73 -2.10 9.31
CA PRO A 183 -7.01 -0.86 9.53
C PRO A 183 -6.73 -0.17 8.20
N LEU A 184 -7.39 0.99 7.99
CA LEU A 184 -7.20 1.87 6.84
C LEU A 184 -6.26 3.05 7.16
N GLY A 185 -6.12 3.38 8.45
CA GLY A 185 -5.16 4.37 8.96
C GLY A 185 -3.93 3.73 9.58
N GLY A 186 -3.03 4.57 10.10
CA GLY A 186 -1.83 4.10 10.80
C GLY A 186 -0.84 3.35 9.90
N HIS A 187 -0.83 3.66 8.60
CA HIS A 187 0.16 3.15 7.65
C HIS A 187 1.15 4.26 7.30
N TYR A 188 2.43 3.90 7.18
CA TYR A 188 3.51 4.84 6.89
C TYR A 188 4.48 4.27 5.87
N LEU A 189 5.15 5.15 5.14
CA LEU A 189 6.28 4.82 4.27
C LEU A 189 7.50 5.57 4.78
N VAL A 190 8.62 4.86 4.90
CA VAL A 190 9.95 5.44 5.09
C VAL A 190 10.83 4.98 3.94
N ARG A 191 11.50 5.92 3.27
CA ARG A 191 12.48 5.61 2.21
C ARG A 191 13.88 5.74 2.78
N ILE A 192 14.70 4.71 2.56
CA ILE A 192 16.05 4.61 3.07
C ILE A 192 17.04 4.66 1.90
N ASN A 193 18.03 5.55 1.96
CA ASN A 193 19.11 5.63 0.99
C ASN A 193 20.00 4.37 1.06
N VAL A 194 20.86 4.20 0.05
CA VAL A 194 21.81 3.07 -0.01
C VAL A 194 22.74 3.02 1.20
N ASP A 195 23.10 4.17 1.75
CA ASP A 195 23.94 4.32 2.95
C ASP A 195 23.21 4.05 4.28
N GLY A 196 21.91 3.69 4.24
CA GLY A 196 21.10 3.42 5.41
C GLY A 196 20.46 4.67 6.05
N THR A 197 20.67 5.87 5.50
CA THR A 197 20.05 7.10 6.02
C THR A 197 18.60 7.24 5.56
N VAL A 198 17.77 7.89 6.38
CA VAL A 198 16.39 8.21 5.99
C VAL A 198 16.40 9.30 4.92
N ARG A 199 15.85 8.99 3.75
CA ARG A 199 15.68 9.94 2.64
C ARG A 199 14.46 10.83 2.84
N ASP A 200 13.31 10.18 3.05
CA ASP A 200 12.02 10.82 3.27
C ASP A 200 11.07 9.83 3.96
N HIS A 201 9.96 10.35 4.45
CA HIS A 201 8.90 9.56 5.05
C HIS A 201 7.54 10.23 4.80
N ARG A 202 6.46 9.43 4.84
CA ARG A 202 5.09 9.96 4.77
C ARG A 202 4.09 9.10 5.54
N ARG A 203 2.99 9.73 5.92
CA ARG A 203 1.76 9.09 6.42
C ARG A 203 0.76 8.90 5.28
N TYR A 204 -0.12 7.91 5.41
CA TYR A 204 -1.23 7.69 4.45
C TYR A 204 -2.60 8.16 4.96
N ALA A 205 -2.72 8.45 6.26
CA ALA A 205 -3.93 9.01 6.85
C ALA A 205 -3.58 10.10 7.87
N LYS A 206 -4.53 11.00 8.16
CA LYS A 206 -4.37 12.03 9.21
C LYS A 206 -4.52 11.46 10.64
N GLY A 207 -5.15 10.32 10.78
CA GLY A 207 -5.37 9.66 12.06
C GLY A 207 -5.61 8.17 11.89
N CYS A 208 -5.88 7.50 13.01
CA CYS A 208 -6.22 6.10 12.97
C CYS A 208 -7.66 5.88 12.47
N MET A 209 -7.83 4.92 11.55
CA MET A 209 -9.12 4.44 11.07
C MET A 209 -9.05 2.91 11.03
N ASP A 210 -9.76 2.24 11.92
CA ASP A 210 -9.91 0.79 11.94
C ASP A 210 -11.38 0.44 11.74
N MET A 211 -11.72 0.06 10.50
CA MET A 211 -13.09 -0.24 10.13
C MET A 211 -13.49 -1.62 10.64
N GLN A 212 -14.64 -1.69 11.31
CA GLN A 212 -15.18 -2.95 11.81
C GLN A 212 -16.30 -3.44 10.91
N ARG A 213 -16.40 -4.76 10.75
CA ARG A 213 -17.55 -5.40 10.14
C ARG A 213 -18.81 -5.08 10.96
N PRO A 214 -19.88 -4.56 10.35
CA PRO A 214 -21.14 -4.36 11.07
C PRO A 214 -21.73 -5.69 11.54
N GLU A 215 -22.29 -5.71 12.74
CA GLU A 215 -22.91 -6.91 13.31
C GLU A 215 -24.10 -7.38 12.44
N GLY A 216 -24.21 -8.69 12.23
CA GLY A 216 -25.29 -9.29 11.46
C GLY A 216 -25.30 -8.98 9.96
N ALA A 217 -24.33 -8.20 9.44
CA ALA A 217 -24.27 -7.80 8.04
C ALA A 217 -23.01 -8.29 7.33
N LYS A 218 -23.14 -8.51 6.02
CA LYS A 218 -22.01 -8.73 5.12
C LYS A 218 -21.77 -7.41 4.36
N PRO A 219 -20.72 -6.65 4.69
CA PRO A 219 -20.46 -5.39 3.98
C PRO A 219 -20.12 -5.69 2.52
N ALA A 220 -20.70 -4.90 1.62
CA ALA A 220 -20.43 -4.99 0.19
C ALA A 220 -19.21 -4.17 -0.24
N ALA A 221 -18.86 -3.15 0.54
CA ALA A 221 -17.73 -2.25 0.29
C ALA A 221 -17.35 -1.49 1.56
N ILE A 222 -16.20 -0.82 1.49
CA ILE A 222 -15.72 0.16 2.46
C ILE A 222 -15.76 1.54 1.81
N VAL A 223 -16.09 2.58 2.56
CA VAL A 223 -16.04 3.97 2.07
C VAL A 223 -15.11 4.78 2.97
N VAL A 224 -14.20 5.56 2.37
CA VAL A 224 -13.23 6.38 3.10
C VAL A 224 -13.04 7.72 2.40
N THR A 225 -12.72 8.76 3.18
CA THR A 225 -12.26 10.05 2.66
C THR A 225 -10.74 10.13 2.77
N HIS A 226 -10.07 10.37 1.66
CA HIS A 226 -8.62 10.56 1.60
C HIS A 226 -8.28 12.04 1.46
N LEU A 227 -7.49 12.55 2.41
CA LEU A 227 -7.22 13.98 2.57
C LEU A 227 -5.79 14.40 2.22
N LEU A 228 -4.93 13.46 1.83
CA LEU A 228 -3.49 13.71 1.67
C LEU A 228 -3.01 13.69 0.22
N ASP A 229 -3.79 13.09 -0.70
CA ASP A 229 -3.45 13.00 -2.11
C ASP A 229 -4.73 13.22 -2.96
N PRO A 230 -4.61 13.73 -4.19
CA PRO A 230 -5.76 13.96 -5.08
C PRO A 230 -6.31 12.68 -5.73
N GLN A 231 -5.70 11.53 -5.45
CA GLN A 231 -6.07 10.22 -5.97
C GLN A 231 -5.83 9.15 -4.89
N PRO A 232 -6.41 7.94 -5.02
CA PRO A 232 -6.05 6.82 -4.16
C PRO A 232 -4.55 6.50 -4.24
N THR A 233 -4.07 5.83 -3.19
CA THR A 233 -2.67 5.40 -3.02
C THR A 233 -2.57 3.88 -3.05
N GLU A 234 -1.35 3.37 -3.09
CA GLU A 234 -1.05 1.93 -3.02
C GLU A 234 -1.61 1.27 -1.75
N ILE A 235 -1.74 2.02 -0.65
CA ILE A 235 -2.33 1.52 0.60
C ILE A 235 -3.82 1.24 0.45
N HIS A 236 -4.55 2.02 -0.34
CA HIS A 236 -5.97 1.75 -0.59
C HIS A 236 -6.15 0.44 -1.36
N VAL A 237 -5.28 0.18 -2.35
CA VAL A 237 -5.28 -1.07 -3.11
C VAL A 237 -4.89 -2.25 -2.21
N PHE A 238 -3.83 -2.10 -1.41
CA PHE A 238 -3.42 -3.10 -0.40
C PHE A 238 -4.56 -3.42 0.58
N SER A 239 -5.24 -2.40 1.10
CA SER A 239 -6.40 -2.57 1.99
C SER A 239 -7.58 -3.26 1.29
N ALA A 240 -7.81 -2.99 0.00
CA ALA A 240 -8.83 -3.69 -0.78
C ALA A 240 -8.50 -5.18 -0.97
N MET A 241 -7.23 -5.50 -1.25
CA MET A 241 -6.76 -6.89 -1.40
C MET A 241 -6.86 -7.67 -0.08
N THR A 242 -6.44 -7.07 1.04
CA THR A 242 -6.49 -7.72 2.36
C THR A 242 -7.91 -7.86 2.90
N SER A 243 -8.75 -6.83 2.75
CA SER A 243 -10.16 -6.90 3.17
C SER A 243 -11.02 -7.77 2.27
N ARG A 244 -10.60 -7.96 1.01
CA ARG A 244 -11.38 -8.58 -0.08
C ARG A 244 -12.70 -7.84 -0.34
N LEU A 245 -12.70 -6.53 -0.11
CA LEU A 245 -13.83 -5.64 -0.35
C LEU A 245 -13.37 -4.50 -1.26
N PRO A 246 -14.23 -4.05 -2.19
CA PRO A 246 -13.99 -2.78 -2.86
C PRO A 246 -13.95 -1.64 -1.84
N ILE A 247 -13.06 -0.68 -2.07
CA ILE A 247 -12.94 0.55 -1.29
C ILE A 247 -13.30 1.72 -2.19
N PHE A 248 -14.32 2.47 -1.78
CA PHE A 248 -14.68 3.74 -2.38
C PHE A 248 -13.93 4.88 -1.68
N VAL A 249 -13.14 5.63 -2.43
CA VAL A 249 -12.26 6.68 -1.90
C VAL A 249 -12.73 8.03 -2.42
N ALA A 250 -13.21 8.88 -1.52
CA ALA A 250 -13.49 10.28 -1.82
C ALA A 250 -12.22 11.12 -1.61
N THR A 251 -11.76 11.84 -2.63
CA THR A 251 -10.51 12.65 -2.58
C THR A 251 -10.77 14.14 -2.42
N THR A 252 -9.73 14.91 -2.10
CA THR A 252 -9.83 16.36 -1.82
C THR A 252 -10.35 17.18 -3.00
N ASP A 253 -10.24 16.68 -4.22
CA ASP A 253 -10.77 17.29 -5.43
C ASP A 253 -12.25 16.94 -5.72
N ARG A 254 -12.93 16.34 -4.74
CA ARG A 254 -14.34 15.88 -4.79
C ARG A 254 -14.60 14.76 -5.80
N LYS A 255 -13.55 14.09 -6.30
CA LYS A 255 -13.71 12.85 -7.07
C LYS A 255 -13.97 11.68 -6.15
N LEU A 256 -14.75 10.74 -6.67
CA LEU A 256 -14.96 9.44 -6.07
C LEU A 256 -14.23 8.40 -6.91
N TRP A 257 -13.51 7.50 -6.25
CA TRP A 257 -12.77 6.43 -6.90
C TRP A 257 -13.23 5.08 -6.38
N ARG A 258 -13.30 4.08 -7.26
CA ARG A 258 -13.37 2.67 -6.90
C ARG A 258 -11.96 2.11 -6.86
N VAL A 259 -11.64 1.43 -5.78
CA VAL A 259 -10.39 0.67 -5.62
C VAL A 259 -10.75 -0.76 -5.29
N ASP A 260 -10.24 -1.73 -6.04
CA ASP A 260 -10.42 -3.15 -5.74
C ASP A 260 -9.18 -3.96 -6.13
N SER A 261 -9.29 -5.30 -6.07
CA SER A 261 -8.18 -6.20 -6.42
C SER A 261 -7.83 -6.18 -7.91
N THR A 262 -8.55 -5.45 -8.76
CA THR A 262 -8.30 -5.36 -10.19
C THR A 262 -7.74 -4.01 -10.63
N GLY A 263 -7.81 -2.98 -9.78
CA GLY A 263 -7.25 -1.68 -10.10
C GLY A 263 -7.90 -0.51 -9.37
N ILE A 264 -7.63 0.69 -9.91
CA ILE A 264 -8.17 1.97 -9.44
C ILE A 264 -8.89 2.62 -10.61
N ALA A 265 -10.15 3.04 -10.42
CA ALA A 265 -10.93 3.72 -11.45
C ALA A 265 -11.76 4.87 -10.85
N PRO A 266 -11.92 6.00 -11.55
CA PRO A 266 -12.86 7.05 -11.14
C PRO A 266 -14.31 6.55 -11.24
N ILE A 267 -15.21 7.12 -10.44
CA ILE A 267 -16.65 6.85 -10.49
C ILE A 267 -17.38 8.15 -10.82
N GLY A 268 -18.05 8.14 -11.97
CA GLY A 268 -18.86 9.26 -12.46
C GLY A 268 -17.98 10.41 -12.97
N ASP A 269 -18.21 10.79 -14.21
CA ASP A 269 -17.87 12.10 -14.76
C ASP A 269 -19.15 12.92 -14.92
#